data_AF-D8QBK3-F1
#
_entry.id   AF-D8QBK3-F1
#
_cell.length_a   1.000
_cell.length_b   1.000
_cell.length_c   1.000
_cell.angle_alpha   90.00
_cell.angle_beta   90.00
_cell.angle_gamma   90.00
#
_symmetry.space_group_name_H-M   'P 1'
#
loop_
_entity.id
_entity.type
_entity.pdbx_description
1 polymer ?
#
loop_
_entity_poly.entity_id
_entity_poly.type
_entity_poly.pdbx_seq_one_letter_code
_entity_poly.pdbx_strand_id
1 'polypeptide(L)'
;MSSKSPPPTKSLSQSPTSPSAARSTSLLTIRSTSLFTLRNASLAFFAALLFGFWKRNIEPALELGGIWRIVEPHGTEGCRLVSELQACEKIVVHEPTGLVYAACSTIADRKAWLPALNYYNASARSGNDYIALYDPVADSFAKLDVIGLDDPRGLSLHGMDVVPSSEDPDMLWVYLVNHRPPVGDAESSTLAHSEDPSIEIFTTRAGSSELRHVRTVADPVVLHSPNDVAGSPDGMEFWFTNDMKDVDGWKVGGAKLYMIMQVAATSVGHCHVDRGCKIALDKLPGANGIVRLPATHQTGRLSKTDTKLMLGSATRPEVRILERQADDTLELTKFLPSDLPLDNLTVDKRGTVWAAGFPKGADLISKHIPDPLDNPSASTAVRISCASGKCTVDKPFESDGSNNIGSGSTTVAYDAERKRLFLSGTHHHCCSHSRLLPARS
;
A
#
# COMPACT_ATOMS: atom_id res chain seq x y z
N MET A 1 78.31 103.72 24.11
CA MET A 1 78.99 103.34 22.85
C MET A 1 78.42 101.99 22.43
N SER A 2 77.92 101.69 21.23
CA SER A 2 77.57 102.44 20.00
C SER A 2 76.41 101.62 19.35
N SER A 3 75.26 102.17 18.93
CA SER A 3 74.96 102.69 17.57
C SER A 3 75.39 101.71 16.43
N LYS A 4 74.58 101.29 15.42
CA LYS A 4 73.37 101.83 14.75
C LYS A 4 72.63 100.75 13.91
N SER A 5 71.30 100.88 13.77
CA SER A 5 70.46 100.85 12.52
C SER A 5 70.41 99.64 11.53
N PRO A 6 69.38 99.52 10.62
CA PRO A 6 68.83 98.24 10.08
C PRO A 6 68.89 98.15 8.51
N PRO A 7 68.01 97.47 7.70
CA PRO A 7 67.00 96.37 7.85
C PRO A 7 67.32 95.20 6.85
N PRO A 8 66.45 94.53 6.00
CA PRO A 8 65.00 94.19 5.99
C PRO A 8 64.59 92.72 5.54
N THR A 9 63.33 92.33 5.80
CA THR A 9 62.50 91.25 5.12
C THR A 9 62.93 89.75 5.20
N LYS A 10 62.06 88.71 5.15
CA LYS A 10 60.64 88.54 4.73
C LYS A 10 59.94 87.26 5.34
N SER A 11 58.60 87.34 5.51
CA SER A 11 57.55 86.29 5.39
C SER A 11 57.40 85.00 6.28
N LEU A 12 56.11 84.79 6.68
CA LEU A 12 55.30 83.53 6.76
C LEU A 12 55.11 82.72 8.08
N SER A 13 53.92 82.93 8.69
CA SER A 13 52.92 81.97 9.22
C SER A 13 53.31 80.71 10.05
N GLN A 14 52.69 80.55 11.23
CA GLN A 14 51.49 79.69 11.46
C GLN A 14 51.05 79.72 12.94
N SER A 15 49.82 79.32 13.23
CA SER A 15 49.24 79.20 14.59
C SER A 15 48.64 77.79 14.82
N PRO A 16 48.70 77.24 16.05
CA PRO A 16 48.01 76.00 16.40
C PRO A 16 46.74 76.25 17.23
N THR A 17 45.77 75.33 17.11
CA THR A 17 44.53 75.25 17.89
C THR A 17 44.46 73.94 18.69
N SER A 18 43.61 73.91 19.71
CA SER A 18 43.30 72.75 20.58
C SER A 18 41.82 72.83 21.01
N PRO A 19 41.25 71.83 21.72
CA PRO A 19 40.86 70.52 21.18
C PRO A 19 39.38 70.19 21.46
N SER A 20 38.80 69.13 20.84
CA SER A 20 37.48 68.63 21.24
C SER A 20 37.21 67.15 20.93
N ALA A 21 36.61 66.47 21.91
CA ALA A 21 35.76 65.28 21.87
C ALA A 21 36.15 64.04 21.03
N ALA A 22 36.61 62.98 21.72
CA ALA A 22 36.60 61.60 21.22
C ALA A 22 36.07 60.62 22.28
N ARG A 23 34.74 60.43 22.35
CA ARG A 23 34.06 59.36 23.14
C ARG A 23 32.60 59.19 22.69
N SER A 24 32.33 58.28 21.75
CA SER A 24 30.95 57.81 21.43
C SER A 24 30.87 56.53 20.57
N THR A 25 31.87 56.28 19.72
CA THR A 25 31.76 55.31 18.60
C THR A 25 31.89 53.81 18.93
N SER A 26 32.15 53.41 20.17
CA SER A 26 32.41 52.00 20.52
C SER A 26 31.14 51.16 20.80
N LEU A 27 30.09 51.78 21.38
CA LEU A 27 28.89 51.06 21.84
C LEU A 27 27.89 50.71 20.72
N LEU A 28 27.86 51.46 19.61
CA LEU A 28 26.97 51.16 18.48
C LEU A 28 27.43 49.92 17.69
N THR A 29 28.74 49.79 17.47
CA THR A 29 29.32 48.76 16.61
C THR A 29 29.21 47.35 17.20
N ILE A 30 29.28 47.22 18.54
CA ILE A 30 29.08 45.95 19.25
C ILE A 30 27.60 45.54 19.23
N ARG A 31 26.67 46.50 19.29
CA ARG A 31 25.23 46.23 19.15
C ARG A 31 24.89 45.78 17.72
N SER A 32 25.43 46.42 16.69
CA SER A 32 25.11 46.03 15.30
C SER A 32 25.64 44.64 14.97
N THR A 33 26.88 44.29 15.31
CA THR A 33 27.43 42.94 15.06
C THR A 33 26.66 41.87 15.83
N SER A 34 26.31 42.10 17.09
CA SER A 34 25.46 41.19 17.87
C SER A 34 24.09 40.95 17.21
N LEU A 35 23.39 42.02 16.79
CA LEU A 35 22.11 41.92 16.09
C LEU A 35 22.21 41.20 14.73
N PHE A 36 23.28 41.43 13.97
CA PHE A 36 23.52 40.70 12.71
C PHE A 36 23.78 39.21 12.94
N THR A 37 24.59 38.85 13.94
CA THR A 37 24.87 37.45 14.28
C THR A 37 23.62 36.73 14.80
N LEU A 38 22.83 37.38 15.68
CA LEU A 38 21.53 36.86 16.14
C LEU A 38 20.55 36.66 14.98
N ARG A 39 20.44 37.63 14.06
CA ARG A 39 19.55 37.52 12.89
C ARG A 39 19.95 36.36 11.97
N ASN A 40 21.25 36.18 11.73
CA ASN A 40 21.76 35.09 10.89
C ASN A 40 21.56 33.72 11.58
N ALA A 41 21.75 33.63 12.90
CA ALA A 41 21.48 32.42 13.67
C ALA A 41 19.98 32.04 13.64
N SER A 42 19.08 33.00 13.83
CA SER A 42 17.64 32.76 13.69
C SER A 42 17.24 32.32 12.28
N LEU A 43 17.80 32.94 11.23
CA LEU A 43 17.52 32.55 9.85
C LEU A 43 17.99 31.11 9.57
N ALA A 44 19.18 30.73 10.04
CA ALA A 44 19.70 29.37 9.91
C ALA A 44 18.84 28.36 10.69
N PHE A 45 18.35 28.72 11.88
CA PHE A 45 17.44 27.89 12.65
C PHE A 45 16.09 27.68 11.93
N PHE A 46 15.46 28.73 11.41
CA PHE A 46 14.23 28.60 10.62
C PHE A 46 14.45 27.80 9.33
N ALA A 47 15.58 27.99 8.63
CA ALA A 47 15.93 27.19 7.45
C ALA A 47 16.11 25.70 7.81
N ALA A 48 16.75 25.38 8.93
CA ALA A 48 16.89 24.02 9.43
C ALA A 48 15.53 23.38 9.81
N LEU A 49 14.62 24.14 10.43
CA LEU A 49 13.26 23.67 10.72
C LEU A 49 12.46 23.41 9.43
N LEU A 50 12.53 24.32 8.45
CA LEU A 50 11.87 24.16 7.15
C LEU A 50 12.43 22.96 6.36
N PHE A 51 13.76 22.77 6.37
CA PHE A 51 14.40 21.61 5.75
C PHE A 51 14.01 20.30 6.46
N GLY A 52 14.02 20.28 7.79
CA GLY A 52 13.55 19.12 8.57
C GLY A 52 12.08 18.78 8.32
N PHE A 53 11.22 19.80 8.20
CA PHE A 53 9.81 19.62 7.82
C PHE A 53 9.67 19.08 6.40
N TRP A 54 10.45 19.60 5.43
CA TRP A 54 10.47 19.14 4.05
C TRP A 54 10.88 17.65 3.94
N LYS A 55 12.05 17.30 4.47
CA LYS A 55 12.60 15.92 4.43
C LYS A 55 11.72 14.91 5.18
N ARG A 56 10.94 15.36 6.19
CA ARG A 56 10.06 14.49 6.99
C ARG A 56 8.67 14.28 6.38
N ASN A 57 8.08 15.31 5.74
CA ASN A 57 6.65 15.28 5.38
C ASN A 57 6.37 15.55 3.90
N ILE A 58 7.24 16.30 3.20
CA ILE A 58 6.96 16.70 1.81
C ILE A 58 7.67 15.77 0.82
N GLU A 59 8.96 15.52 1.02
CA GLU A 59 9.72 14.64 0.13
C GLU A 59 9.19 13.20 0.12
N PRO A 60 8.91 12.53 1.27
CA PRO A 60 8.30 11.19 1.25
C PRO A 60 6.93 11.15 0.58
N ALA A 61 6.16 12.24 0.63
CA ALA A 61 4.86 12.34 -0.04
C ALA A 61 4.99 12.54 -1.56
N LEU A 62 6.01 13.26 -2.03
CA LEU A 62 6.34 13.38 -3.46
C LEU A 62 6.90 12.07 -4.03
N GLU A 63 7.67 11.33 -3.22
CA GLU A 63 8.14 9.97 -3.53
C GLU A 63 6.96 8.98 -3.61
N LEU A 64 6.11 8.93 -2.59
CA LEU A 64 4.89 8.11 -2.54
C LEU A 64 3.94 8.43 -3.72
N GLY A 65 3.80 9.71 -4.06
CA GLY A 65 3.02 10.16 -5.21
C GLY A 65 3.64 9.80 -6.56
N GLY A 66 4.91 9.40 -6.62
CA GLY A 66 5.61 9.09 -7.86
C GLY A 66 5.87 10.32 -8.74
N ILE A 67 5.85 11.54 -8.18
CA ILE A 67 5.83 12.81 -8.94
C ILE A 67 7.03 12.90 -9.88
N TRP A 68 8.20 12.49 -9.42
CA TRP A 68 9.47 12.53 -10.17
C TRP A 68 9.84 11.21 -10.84
N ARG A 69 9.06 10.14 -10.65
CA ARG A 69 9.37 8.82 -11.20
C ARG A 69 9.13 8.82 -12.71
N ILE A 70 10.11 8.31 -13.46
CA ILE A 70 9.93 7.92 -14.86
C ILE A 70 9.66 6.42 -14.86
N VAL A 71 8.66 6.00 -15.63
CA VAL A 71 8.23 4.61 -15.75
C VAL A 71 8.65 4.15 -17.13
N GLU A 72 9.65 3.27 -17.20
CA GLU A 72 10.14 2.71 -18.47
C GLU A 72 9.56 1.28 -18.62
N PRO A 73 8.60 1.06 -19.56
CA PRO A 73 7.94 -0.22 -19.68
C PRO A 73 8.89 -1.36 -20.01
N HIS A 74 8.80 -2.47 -19.28
CA HIS A 74 9.59 -3.68 -19.53
C HIS A 74 8.85 -4.93 -19.03
N GLY A 75 9.03 -6.06 -19.73
CA GLY A 75 8.26 -7.28 -19.46
C GLY A 75 6.81 -7.21 -19.95
N THR A 76 6.43 -6.14 -20.64
CA THR A 76 5.10 -5.94 -21.23
C THR A 76 4.91 -6.68 -22.55
N GLU A 77 6.00 -7.17 -23.17
CA GLU A 77 5.99 -7.82 -24.47
C GLU A 77 5.26 -9.17 -24.42
N GLY A 78 4.12 -9.30 -25.12
CA GLY A 78 3.32 -10.53 -25.09
C GLY A 78 2.49 -10.68 -23.80
N CYS A 79 2.26 -9.59 -23.08
CA CYS A 79 1.05 -9.42 -22.29
C CYS A 79 -0.19 -9.38 -23.20
N ARG A 80 -1.31 -9.91 -22.70
CA ARG A 80 -2.64 -9.72 -23.29
C ARG A 80 -3.67 -9.43 -22.21
N LEU A 81 -4.68 -8.65 -22.57
CA LEU A 81 -5.85 -8.44 -21.72
C LEU A 81 -6.73 -9.69 -21.71
N VAL A 82 -7.41 -9.90 -20.58
CA VAL A 82 -8.52 -10.83 -20.39
C VAL A 82 -9.74 -9.95 -20.16
N SER A 83 -10.34 -9.48 -21.26
CA SER A 83 -11.40 -8.47 -21.29
C SER A 83 -12.66 -8.85 -20.49
N GLU A 84 -12.89 -10.14 -20.33
CA GLU A 84 -14.06 -10.72 -19.71
C GLU A 84 -14.00 -10.66 -18.18
N LEU A 85 -12.80 -10.45 -17.61
CA LEU A 85 -12.56 -10.30 -16.17
C LEU A 85 -12.30 -8.83 -15.84
N GLN A 86 -13.26 -8.22 -15.16
CA GLN A 86 -13.24 -6.81 -14.75
C GLN A 86 -13.20 -6.66 -13.23
N ALA A 87 -12.55 -5.59 -12.75
CA ALA A 87 -12.59 -5.16 -11.35
C ALA A 87 -12.21 -6.27 -10.34
N CYS A 88 -11.36 -7.20 -10.80
CA CYS A 88 -10.85 -8.31 -10.02
C CYS A 88 -9.70 -7.79 -9.16
N GLU A 89 -10.02 -7.48 -7.92
CA GLU A 89 -9.08 -6.83 -7.00
C GLU A 89 -7.97 -7.82 -6.65
N LYS A 90 -8.34 -8.93 -6.01
CA LYS A 90 -7.45 -10.03 -5.69
C LYS A 90 -7.50 -11.17 -6.71
N ILE A 91 -6.35 -11.72 -7.03
CA ILE A 91 -6.19 -13.01 -7.71
C ILE A 91 -5.28 -13.96 -6.93
N VAL A 92 -5.54 -15.26 -7.02
CA VAL A 92 -4.68 -16.33 -6.46
C VAL A 92 -4.50 -17.41 -7.52
N VAL A 93 -3.24 -17.78 -7.79
CA VAL A 93 -2.90 -18.89 -8.70
C VAL A 93 -2.87 -20.19 -7.91
N HIS A 94 -3.73 -21.14 -8.28
CA HIS A 94 -3.63 -22.51 -7.77
C HIS A 94 -2.54 -23.26 -8.53
N GLU A 95 -1.29 -23.05 -8.12
CA GLU A 95 -0.05 -23.56 -8.74
C GLU A 95 -0.11 -25.02 -9.26
N PRO A 96 -0.67 -26.02 -8.54
CA PRO A 96 -0.78 -27.38 -9.05
C PRO A 96 -1.54 -27.46 -10.39
N THR A 97 -2.68 -26.79 -10.51
CA THR A 97 -3.49 -26.82 -11.75
C THR A 97 -3.15 -25.70 -12.73
N GLY A 98 -2.60 -24.58 -12.25
CA GLY A 98 -2.37 -23.37 -13.03
C GLY A 98 -3.63 -22.55 -13.29
N LEU A 99 -4.73 -22.88 -12.61
CA LEU A 99 -5.97 -22.12 -12.64
C LEU A 99 -5.85 -20.86 -11.77
N VAL A 100 -6.49 -19.78 -12.18
CA VAL A 100 -6.49 -18.51 -11.43
C VAL A 100 -7.88 -18.28 -10.86
N TYR A 101 -7.95 -18.17 -9.53
CA TYR A 101 -9.14 -17.71 -8.82
C TYR A 101 -9.08 -16.18 -8.72
N ALA A 102 -10.19 -15.49 -8.95
CA ALA A 102 -10.24 -14.02 -8.99
C ALA A 102 -11.49 -13.47 -8.28
N ALA A 103 -11.31 -12.49 -7.39
CA ALA A 103 -12.38 -11.81 -6.65
C ALA A 103 -12.87 -10.58 -7.43
N CYS A 104 -13.88 -10.78 -8.28
CA CYS A 104 -14.28 -9.86 -9.35
C CYS A 104 -15.61 -9.14 -9.09
N SER A 105 -15.82 -8.05 -9.83
CA SER A 105 -16.99 -7.16 -9.74
C SER A 105 -17.25 -6.53 -11.13
N THR A 106 -17.90 -5.37 -11.18
CA THR A 106 -17.88 -4.47 -12.34
C THR A 106 -17.27 -3.13 -11.95
N ILE A 107 -16.70 -2.40 -12.92
CA ILE A 107 -16.12 -1.07 -12.66
C ILE A 107 -17.19 -0.08 -12.15
N ALA A 108 -18.45 -0.25 -12.59
CA ALA A 108 -19.57 0.56 -12.11
C ALA A 108 -19.91 0.25 -10.64
N ASP A 109 -19.95 -1.03 -10.26
CA ASP A 109 -20.22 -1.47 -8.89
C ASP A 109 -19.15 -0.99 -7.91
N ARG A 110 -17.87 -1.08 -8.28
CA ARG A 110 -16.76 -0.55 -7.47
C ARG A 110 -16.90 0.93 -7.17
N LYS A 111 -17.33 1.72 -8.16
CA LYS A 111 -17.56 3.17 -8.02
C LYS A 111 -18.82 3.51 -7.21
N ALA A 112 -19.74 2.55 -7.04
CA ALA A 112 -20.87 2.67 -6.12
C ALA A 112 -20.49 2.26 -4.69
N TRP A 113 -19.87 1.08 -4.54
CA TRP A 113 -19.61 0.43 -3.26
C TRP A 113 -18.23 -0.23 -3.21
N LEU A 114 -17.32 0.43 -2.48
CA LEU A 114 -16.01 -0.05 -2.08
C LEU A 114 -15.56 0.80 -0.87
N PRO A 115 -15.88 0.37 0.37
CA PRO A 115 -15.56 1.10 1.59
C PRO A 115 -14.09 1.51 1.76
N ALA A 116 -13.15 0.65 1.32
CA ALA A 116 -11.72 0.96 1.28
C ALA A 116 -11.36 2.25 0.50
N LEU A 117 -12.14 2.61 -0.53
CA LEU A 117 -12.00 3.88 -1.27
C LEU A 117 -13.04 4.94 -0.89
N ASN A 118 -13.77 4.72 0.20
CA ASN A 118 -14.85 5.57 0.70
C ASN A 118 -16.07 5.69 -0.25
N TYR A 119 -16.33 4.64 -1.04
CA TYR A 119 -17.55 4.53 -1.84
C TYR A 119 -18.60 3.73 -1.06
N TYR A 120 -19.65 4.43 -0.61
CA TYR A 120 -20.69 3.93 0.30
C TYR A 120 -22.12 4.05 -0.26
N ASN A 121 -22.30 4.02 -1.58
CA ASN A 121 -23.64 4.07 -2.20
C ASN A 121 -24.25 2.66 -2.23
N ALA A 122 -24.82 2.24 -1.09
CA ALA A 122 -25.41 0.91 -0.93
C ALA A 122 -26.56 0.67 -1.93
N SER A 123 -27.35 1.70 -2.21
CA SER A 123 -28.50 1.63 -3.14
C SER A 123 -28.11 1.46 -4.60
N ALA A 124 -26.89 1.86 -5.01
CA ALA A 124 -26.40 1.70 -6.38
C ALA A 124 -25.51 0.45 -6.59
N ARG A 125 -25.25 -0.33 -5.54
CA ARG A 125 -24.50 -1.58 -5.60
C ARG A 125 -25.35 -2.68 -6.22
N SER A 126 -24.88 -3.34 -7.29
CA SER A 126 -25.65 -4.40 -7.94
C SER A 126 -25.70 -5.71 -7.16
N GLY A 127 -24.74 -5.94 -6.25
CA GLY A 127 -24.62 -7.18 -5.46
C GLY A 127 -24.16 -8.40 -6.25
N ASN A 128 -23.68 -8.20 -7.50
CA ASN A 128 -23.27 -9.26 -8.42
C ASN A 128 -21.76 -9.52 -8.42
N ASP A 129 -21.04 -9.16 -7.36
CA ASP A 129 -19.63 -9.54 -7.18
C ASP A 129 -19.51 -11.07 -7.17
N TYR A 130 -18.46 -11.59 -7.81
CA TYR A 130 -18.35 -13.00 -8.14
C TYR A 130 -16.90 -13.47 -8.07
N ILE A 131 -16.72 -14.74 -7.72
CA ILE A 131 -15.44 -15.42 -7.85
C ILE A 131 -15.38 -15.97 -9.27
N ALA A 132 -14.37 -15.59 -10.03
CA ALA A 132 -14.08 -16.21 -11.32
C ALA A 132 -13.02 -17.31 -11.16
N LEU A 133 -13.20 -18.39 -11.90
CA LEU A 133 -12.18 -19.40 -12.16
C LEU A 133 -11.74 -19.26 -13.61
N TYR A 134 -10.48 -18.88 -13.82
CA TYR A 134 -9.89 -18.71 -15.13
C TYR A 134 -8.90 -19.84 -15.44
N ASP A 135 -9.03 -20.43 -16.63
CA ASP A 135 -8.09 -21.38 -17.22
C ASP A 135 -7.21 -20.64 -18.26
N PRO A 136 -5.93 -20.35 -17.95
CA PRO A 136 -5.03 -19.68 -18.87
C PRO A 136 -4.62 -20.52 -20.10
N VAL A 137 -4.86 -21.84 -20.10
CA VAL A 137 -4.53 -22.76 -21.19
C VAL A 137 -5.69 -22.84 -22.17
N ALA A 138 -6.91 -22.99 -21.68
CA ALA A 138 -8.13 -22.96 -22.50
C ALA A 138 -8.55 -21.53 -22.93
N ASP A 139 -8.02 -20.51 -22.26
CA ASP A 139 -8.41 -19.10 -22.38
C ASP A 139 -9.91 -18.88 -22.12
N SER A 140 -10.40 -19.54 -21.07
CA SER A 140 -11.82 -19.54 -20.68
C SER A 140 -11.96 -19.24 -19.19
N PHE A 141 -13.06 -18.60 -18.81
CA PHE A 141 -13.42 -18.40 -17.42
C PHE A 141 -14.83 -18.93 -17.13
N ALA A 142 -15.07 -19.27 -15.86
CA ALA A 142 -16.39 -19.51 -15.30
C ALA A 142 -16.59 -18.59 -14.10
N LYS A 143 -17.84 -18.17 -13.84
CA LYS A 143 -18.23 -17.64 -12.54
C LYS A 143 -18.55 -18.83 -11.65
N LEU A 144 -18.08 -18.82 -10.39
CA LEU A 144 -18.38 -19.89 -9.46
C LEU A 144 -19.79 -19.73 -8.87
N ASP A 145 -20.55 -20.83 -8.85
CA ASP A 145 -21.87 -20.93 -8.26
C ASP A 145 -21.75 -20.93 -6.73
N VAL A 146 -22.19 -19.84 -6.09
CA VAL A 146 -22.20 -19.69 -4.64
C VAL A 146 -23.36 -20.49 -4.04
N ILE A 147 -23.06 -21.45 -3.18
CA ILE A 147 -24.05 -22.36 -2.58
C ILE A 147 -24.06 -22.18 -1.06
N GLY A 148 -25.23 -21.89 -0.49
CA GLY A 148 -25.46 -21.87 0.97
C GLY A 148 -25.09 -20.56 1.69
N LEU A 149 -24.77 -19.48 0.96
CA LEU A 149 -24.68 -18.15 1.55
C LEU A 149 -26.11 -17.54 1.66
N ASP A 150 -26.68 -17.58 2.86
CA ASP A 150 -28.06 -17.14 3.11
C ASP A 150 -28.18 -15.64 3.48
N ASP A 151 -27.08 -14.88 3.58
CA ASP A 151 -27.13 -13.43 3.86
C ASP A 151 -27.69 -12.66 2.64
N PRO A 152 -28.87 -12.02 2.74
CA PRO A 152 -29.53 -11.37 1.58
C PRO A 152 -28.78 -10.15 1.06
N ARG A 153 -27.73 -9.68 1.76
CA ARG A 153 -26.84 -8.64 1.27
C ARG A 153 -25.86 -9.16 0.22
N GLY A 154 -25.67 -10.48 0.12
CA GLY A 154 -24.78 -11.11 -0.84
C GLY A 154 -23.31 -10.72 -0.64
N LEU A 155 -22.59 -10.63 -1.76
CA LEU A 155 -21.14 -10.39 -1.78
C LEU A 155 -20.79 -8.97 -2.26
N SER A 156 -19.75 -8.42 -1.67
CA SER A 156 -19.02 -7.21 -2.07
C SER A 156 -17.52 -7.50 -1.86
N LEU A 157 -16.88 -8.12 -2.83
CA LEU A 157 -15.61 -8.83 -2.65
C LEU A 157 -14.39 -7.91 -2.70
N HIS A 158 -13.40 -8.10 -1.84
CA HIS A 158 -12.13 -7.37 -1.88
C HIS A 158 -10.95 -8.37 -1.91
N GLY A 159 -10.10 -8.38 -0.89
CA GLY A 159 -9.08 -9.41 -0.72
C GLY A 159 -9.61 -10.83 -0.60
N MET A 160 -8.74 -11.80 -0.88
CA MET A 160 -9.08 -13.22 -1.01
C MET A 160 -7.85 -14.10 -0.79
N ASP A 161 -8.03 -15.24 -0.12
CA ASP A 161 -7.03 -16.32 -0.13
C ASP A 161 -7.65 -17.64 -0.60
N VAL A 162 -6.85 -18.47 -1.25
CA VAL A 162 -7.24 -19.80 -1.75
C VAL A 162 -6.18 -20.80 -1.34
N VAL A 163 -6.50 -21.60 -0.32
CA VAL A 163 -5.55 -22.44 0.41
C VAL A 163 -5.94 -23.91 0.27
N PRO A 164 -5.06 -24.79 -0.26
CA PRO A 164 -5.30 -26.23 -0.25
C PRO A 164 -5.53 -26.76 1.16
N SER A 165 -6.52 -27.64 1.33
CA SER A 165 -6.83 -28.23 2.64
C SER A 165 -5.70 -29.16 3.10
N SER A 166 -5.41 -29.13 4.40
CA SER A 166 -4.46 -30.03 5.05
C SER A 166 -4.95 -31.48 5.13
N GLU A 167 -6.25 -31.72 4.90
CA GLU A 167 -6.86 -33.05 4.93
C GLU A 167 -6.99 -33.67 3.52
N ASP A 168 -7.42 -32.88 2.53
CA ASP A 168 -7.58 -33.28 1.12
C ASP A 168 -7.07 -32.13 0.23
N PRO A 169 -5.86 -32.22 -0.35
CA PRO A 169 -5.30 -31.15 -1.19
C PRO A 169 -6.10 -30.82 -2.46
N ASP A 170 -7.01 -31.69 -2.90
CA ASP A 170 -7.94 -31.38 -4.00
C ASP A 170 -9.13 -30.52 -3.55
N MET A 171 -9.36 -30.41 -2.23
CA MET A 171 -10.27 -29.44 -1.61
C MET A 171 -9.50 -28.15 -1.28
N LEU A 172 -10.12 -27.01 -1.59
CA LEU A 172 -9.56 -25.68 -1.31
C LEU A 172 -10.47 -24.96 -0.31
N TRP A 173 -9.86 -24.36 0.71
CA TRP A 173 -10.48 -23.32 1.53
C TRP A 173 -10.36 -21.98 0.80
N VAL A 174 -11.47 -21.27 0.67
CA VAL A 174 -11.51 -19.95 0.05
C VAL A 174 -11.98 -18.95 1.10
N TYR A 175 -11.15 -17.97 1.41
CA TYR A 175 -11.42 -16.89 2.36
C TYR A 175 -11.65 -15.62 1.57
N LEU A 176 -12.75 -14.92 1.81
CA LEU A 176 -13.15 -13.73 1.05
C LEU A 176 -13.46 -12.58 1.99
N VAL A 177 -12.82 -11.44 1.77
CA VAL A 177 -13.24 -10.17 2.36
C VAL A 177 -14.56 -9.74 1.73
N ASN A 178 -15.59 -9.53 2.56
CA ASN A 178 -16.93 -9.15 2.13
C ASN A 178 -17.36 -7.84 2.81
N HIS A 179 -17.34 -6.75 2.06
CA HIS A 179 -17.79 -5.42 2.49
C HIS A 179 -19.32 -5.33 2.45
N ARG A 180 -20.03 -5.95 3.40
CA ARG A 180 -21.49 -5.92 3.40
C ARG A 180 -22.01 -4.54 3.79
N PRO A 181 -23.10 -4.04 3.17
CA PRO A 181 -23.79 -2.86 3.68
C PRO A 181 -24.30 -3.08 5.11
N PRO A 182 -24.41 -2.00 5.91
CA PRO A 182 -24.84 -2.07 7.30
C PRO A 182 -26.29 -2.59 7.41
N VAL A 183 -26.61 -3.23 8.53
CA VAL A 183 -27.97 -3.71 8.80
C VAL A 183 -28.88 -2.53 9.14
N GLY A 184 -29.87 -2.26 8.29
CA GLY A 184 -30.86 -1.20 8.48
C GLY A 184 -31.00 -0.32 7.24
N ASP A 185 -31.43 0.94 7.45
CA ASP A 185 -31.44 1.94 6.40
C ASP A 185 -30.03 2.50 6.18
N ALA A 186 -29.33 1.93 5.20
CA ALA A 186 -27.97 2.33 4.85
C ALA A 186 -27.87 3.78 4.36
N GLU A 187 -28.97 4.39 3.88
CA GLU A 187 -28.98 5.80 3.44
C GLU A 187 -29.26 6.77 4.61
N SER A 188 -29.55 6.25 5.80
CA SER A 188 -29.70 7.07 7.01
C SER A 188 -28.41 7.82 7.33
N SER A 189 -28.50 9.04 7.85
CA SER A 189 -27.34 9.87 8.18
C SER A 189 -26.38 9.24 9.21
N THR A 190 -26.82 8.21 9.94
CA THR A 190 -26.04 7.41 10.88
C THR A 190 -25.30 6.23 10.25
N LEU A 191 -25.70 5.77 9.04
CA LEU A 191 -25.16 4.58 8.38
C LEU A 191 -24.58 4.84 6.98
N ALA A 192 -24.84 6.01 6.38
CA ALA A 192 -24.41 6.36 5.01
C ALA A 192 -22.89 6.30 4.76
N HIS A 193 -22.06 6.24 5.81
CA HIS A 193 -20.60 6.11 5.75
C HIS A 193 -20.10 4.96 6.63
N SER A 194 -20.85 3.86 6.69
CA SER A 194 -20.46 2.64 7.41
C SER A 194 -20.69 1.37 6.60
N GLU A 195 -20.10 0.28 7.09
CA GLU A 195 -20.27 -1.09 6.60
C GLU A 195 -20.41 -2.08 7.76
N ASP A 196 -20.84 -3.31 7.47
CA ASP A 196 -20.84 -4.46 8.39
C ASP A 196 -19.95 -5.59 7.82
N PRO A 197 -18.63 -5.38 7.79
CA PRO A 197 -17.72 -6.24 7.05
C PRO A 197 -17.60 -7.64 7.67
N SER A 198 -17.23 -8.61 6.84
CA SER A 198 -16.98 -10.00 7.24
C SER A 198 -15.84 -10.63 6.45
N ILE A 199 -15.26 -11.71 7.00
CA ILE A 199 -14.62 -12.74 6.18
C ILE A 199 -15.62 -13.87 5.98
N GLU A 200 -15.92 -14.18 4.73
CA GLU A 200 -16.69 -15.35 4.34
C GLU A 200 -15.74 -16.52 4.07
N ILE A 201 -16.01 -17.68 4.67
CA ILE A 201 -15.25 -18.91 4.49
C ILE A 201 -16.06 -19.88 3.64
N PHE A 202 -15.48 -20.33 2.55
CA PHE A 202 -16.05 -21.30 1.61
C PHE A 202 -15.12 -22.49 1.41
N THR A 203 -15.67 -23.55 0.82
CA THR A 203 -14.93 -24.68 0.27
C THR A 203 -15.25 -24.89 -1.20
N THR A 204 -14.28 -25.37 -1.96
CA THR A 204 -14.45 -25.82 -3.35
C THR A 204 -13.51 -27.00 -3.64
N ARG A 205 -13.68 -27.67 -4.77
CA ARG A 205 -12.64 -28.56 -5.33
C ARG A 205 -11.85 -27.81 -6.40
N ALA A 206 -10.57 -28.09 -6.52
CA ALA A 206 -9.72 -27.50 -7.55
C ALA A 206 -10.34 -27.73 -8.95
N GLY A 207 -10.64 -26.64 -9.67
CA GLY A 207 -11.30 -26.69 -10.98
C GLY A 207 -12.82 -26.91 -10.98
N SER A 208 -13.49 -26.98 -9.82
CA SER A 208 -14.95 -27.04 -9.73
C SER A 208 -15.59 -25.69 -10.08
N SER A 209 -16.84 -25.72 -10.58
CA SER A 209 -17.67 -24.52 -10.73
C SER A 209 -18.42 -24.15 -9.44
N GLU A 210 -18.40 -24.97 -8.40
CA GLU A 210 -19.13 -24.71 -7.14
C GLU A 210 -18.27 -24.06 -6.06
N LEU A 211 -18.82 -23.11 -5.32
CA LEU A 211 -18.23 -22.52 -4.12
C LEU A 211 -19.22 -22.61 -2.95
N ARG A 212 -18.97 -23.54 -2.02
CA ARG A 212 -19.89 -23.91 -0.94
C ARG A 212 -19.57 -23.15 0.34
N HIS A 213 -20.50 -22.33 0.82
CA HIS A 213 -20.34 -21.55 2.05
C HIS A 213 -20.22 -22.48 3.26
N VAL A 214 -19.33 -22.12 4.17
CA VAL A 214 -19.13 -22.84 5.43
C VAL A 214 -19.49 -21.95 6.60
N ARG A 215 -19.06 -20.67 6.58
CA ARG A 215 -19.22 -19.76 7.72
C ARG A 215 -18.92 -18.31 7.36
N THR A 216 -19.73 -17.40 7.88
CA THR A 216 -19.41 -15.96 7.98
C THR A 216 -18.71 -15.69 9.31
N VAL A 217 -17.63 -14.91 9.30
CA VAL A 217 -16.96 -14.38 10.50
C VAL A 217 -16.99 -12.86 10.46
N ALA A 218 -17.63 -12.25 11.45
CA ALA A 218 -17.72 -10.80 11.60
C ALA A 218 -17.48 -10.40 13.06
N ASP A 219 -16.72 -9.33 13.27
CA ASP A 219 -16.48 -8.71 14.57
C ASP A 219 -16.26 -7.21 14.33
N PRO A 220 -17.30 -6.35 14.40
CA PRO A 220 -17.17 -4.95 14.00
C PRO A 220 -16.26 -4.11 14.91
N VAL A 221 -15.73 -4.67 16.01
CA VAL A 221 -14.68 -4.03 16.83
C VAL A 221 -13.30 -4.34 16.26
N VAL A 222 -13.05 -5.60 15.91
CA VAL A 222 -11.72 -6.09 15.50
C VAL A 222 -11.53 -6.15 13.98
N LEU A 223 -12.54 -6.65 13.27
CA LEU A 223 -12.66 -6.80 11.82
C LEU A 223 -13.59 -5.69 11.33
N HIS A 224 -13.00 -4.55 10.98
CA HIS A 224 -13.75 -3.29 10.91
C HIS A 224 -13.52 -2.47 9.64
N SER A 225 -12.49 -2.78 8.87
CA SER A 225 -12.24 -2.25 7.53
C SER A 225 -11.29 -3.21 6.79
N PRO A 226 -11.69 -4.47 6.59
CA PRO A 226 -10.80 -5.51 6.08
C PRO A 226 -10.34 -5.19 4.65
N ASN A 227 -9.06 -5.40 4.37
CA ASN A 227 -8.47 -5.19 3.06
C ASN A 227 -8.13 -6.53 2.41
N ASP A 228 -7.19 -7.27 3.01
CA ASP A 228 -6.72 -8.57 2.54
C ASP A 228 -6.71 -9.62 3.66
N VAL A 229 -6.68 -10.90 3.27
CA VAL A 229 -6.82 -12.05 4.17
C VAL A 229 -5.77 -13.12 3.86
N ALA A 230 -5.27 -13.80 4.89
CA ALA A 230 -4.38 -14.95 4.78
C ALA A 230 -4.97 -16.15 5.56
N GLY A 231 -5.51 -17.11 4.83
CA GLY A 231 -6.23 -18.28 5.31
C GLY A 231 -5.34 -19.39 5.87
N SER A 232 -5.92 -20.31 6.62
CA SER A 232 -5.26 -21.55 7.08
C SER A 232 -5.74 -22.77 6.27
N PRO A 233 -4.91 -23.81 6.15
CA PRO A 233 -5.28 -25.03 5.43
C PRO A 233 -6.28 -25.92 6.20
N ASP A 234 -6.64 -25.59 7.44
CA ASP A 234 -7.63 -26.32 8.25
C ASP A 234 -9.03 -25.65 8.26
N GLY A 235 -9.19 -24.45 7.67
CA GLY A 235 -10.47 -23.72 7.67
C GLY A 235 -10.81 -23.00 8.99
N MET A 236 -9.89 -23.00 9.97
CA MET A 236 -10.21 -22.63 11.36
C MET A 236 -9.64 -21.29 11.81
N GLU A 237 -8.61 -20.75 11.16
CA GLU A 237 -8.05 -19.44 11.52
C GLU A 237 -7.48 -18.63 10.34
N PHE A 238 -7.64 -17.32 10.40
CA PHE A 238 -7.11 -16.40 9.39
C PHE A 238 -6.50 -15.15 10.02
N TRP A 239 -5.55 -14.57 9.30
CA TRP A 239 -5.06 -13.22 9.53
C TRP A 239 -5.70 -12.30 8.52
N PHE A 240 -5.92 -11.05 8.87
CA PHE A 240 -6.46 -10.05 7.94
C PHE A 240 -5.90 -8.67 8.28
N THR A 241 -5.88 -7.78 7.31
CA THR A 241 -5.48 -6.38 7.49
C THR A 241 -6.71 -5.49 7.60
N ASN A 242 -6.69 -4.53 8.53
CA ASN A 242 -7.63 -3.40 8.50
C ASN A 242 -6.92 -2.20 7.87
N ASP A 243 -7.37 -1.73 6.70
CA ASP A 243 -6.75 -0.60 6.00
C ASP A 243 -7.21 0.77 6.52
N MET A 244 -8.52 1.00 6.76
CA MET A 244 -9.01 2.25 7.35
C MET A 244 -10.49 2.22 7.81
N LYS A 245 -10.76 2.35 9.13
CA LYS A 245 -12.13 2.50 9.65
C LYS A 245 -12.62 3.95 9.77
N ASP A 246 -11.83 4.78 10.46
CA ASP A 246 -12.36 5.99 11.13
C ASP A 246 -11.74 7.31 10.63
N VAL A 247 -11.39 7.40 9.34
CA VAL A 247 -10.96 8.69 8.77
C VAL A 247 -12.14 9.39 8.10
N ASP A 248 -12.96 10.01 8.95
CA ASP A 248 -14.05 10.91 8.58
C ASP A 248 -13.64 11.83 7.42
N GLY A 249 -14.15 11.50 6.23
CA GLY A 249 -13.97 12.29 5.03
C GLY A 249 -12.67 12.05 4.26
N TRP A 250 -12.75 11.11 3.31
CA TRP A 250 -12.26 11.41 1.95
C TRP A 250 -12.84 12.74 1.42
N LYS A 251 -14.07 13.06 1.84
CA LYS A 251 -14.77 14.34 1.64
C LYS A 251 -14.11 15.57 2.31
N VAL A 252 -13.15 15.40 3.23
CA VAL A 252 -12.51 16.52 3.97
C VAL A 252 -10.98 16.42 4.02
N GLY A 253 -10.37 15.67 3.08
CA GLY A 253 -8.90 15.61 2.92
C GLY A 253 -8.13 14.87 4.01
N GLY A 254 -8.77 14.44 5.09
CA GLY A 254 -8.13 13.73 6.22
C GLY A 254 -7.46 12.42 5.79
N ALA A 255 -8.13 11.61 4.97
CA ALA A 255 -7.58 10.35 4.45
C ALA A 255 -6.35 10.56 3.53
N LYS A 256 -6.38 11.63 2.72
CA LYS A 256 -5.22 12.01 1.89
C LYS A 256 -4.06 12.48 2.76
N LEU A 257 -4.34 13.27 3.80
CA LEU A 257 -3.33 13.69 4.77
C LEU A 257 -2.76 12.49 5.55
N TYR A 258 -3.58 11.51 5.94
CA TYR A 258 -3.16 10.27 6.60
C TYR A 258 -2.13 9.50 5.76
N MET A 259 -2.41 9.29 4.48
CA MET A 259 -1.50 8.62 3.54
C MET A 259 -0.21 9.44 3.31
N ILE A 260 -0.34 10.74 3.03
CA ILE A 260 0.77 11.69 2.83
C ILE A 260 1.72 11.74 4.04
N MET A 261 1.16 11.74 5.25
CA MET A 261 1.90 11.81 6.51
C MET A 261 2.36 10.44 7.01
N GLN A 262 2.04 9.36 6.28
CA GLN A 262 2.39 7.97 6.59
C GLN A 262 2.09 7.58 8.04
N VAL A 263 0.94 8.04 8.53
CA VAL A 263 0.49 7.84 9.92
C VAL A 263 0.19 6.35 10.11
N ALA A 264 0.46 5.87 11.32
CA ALA A 264 0.40 4.46 11.63
C ALA A 264 -0.88 4.15 12.42
N ALA A 265 -2.00 3.99 11.71
CA ALA A 265 -3.32 3.67 12.30
C ALA A 265 -3.98 2.40 11.73
N THR A 266 -3.32 1.70 10.80
CA THR A 266 -3.79 0.37 10.32
C THR A 266 -3.40 -0.73 11.30
N SER A 267 -3.98 -1.92 11.13
CA SER A 267 -3.69 -3.08 11.99
C SER A 267 -3.73 -4.41 11.23
N VAL A 268 -3.15 -5.45 11.83
CA VAL A 268 -3.40 -6.85 11.47
C VAL A 268 -4.24 -7.49 12.58
N GLY A 269 -5.37 -8.08 12.21
CA GLY A 269 -6.20 -8.92 13.07
C GLY A 269 -5.91 -10.41 12.90
N HIS A 270 -6.28 -11.18 13.91
CA HIS A 270 -6.35 -12.63 13.89
C HIS A 270 -7.75 -13.05 14.28
N CYS A 271 -8.33 -14.00 13.56
CA CYS A 271 -9.55 -14.69 13.97
C CYS A 271 -9.30 -16.19 14.02
N HIS A 272 -9.78 -16.84 15.08
CA HIS A 272 -9.99 -18.28 15.09
C HIS A 272 -11.47 -18.53 15.32
N VAL A 273 -12.07 -19.35 14.48
CA VAL A 273 -13.53 -19.48 14.35
C VAL A 273 -14.25 -19.87 15.66
N ASP A 274 -13.61 -20.66 16.52
CA ASP A 274 -14.15 -21.02 17.84
C ASP A 274 -13.68 -20.12 19.01
N ARG A 275 -12.67 -19.26 18.79
CA ARG A 275 -12.09 -18.39 19.84
C ARG A 275 -12.39 -16.90 19.66
N GLY A 276 -13.03 -16.53 18.54
CA GLY A 276 -13.28 -15.14 18.16
C GLY A 276 -12.06 -14.46 17.52
N CYS A 277 -12.14 -13.13 17.44
CA CYS A 277 -11.14 -12.29 16.80
C CYS A 277 -10.37 -11.42 17.82
N LYS A 278 -9.14 -11.03 17.48
CA LYS A 278 -8.37 -10.01 18.21
C LYS A 278 -7.48 -9.21 17.27
N ILE A 279 -7.10 -7.99 17.67
CA ILE A 279 -6.01 -7.27 17.02
C ILE A 279 -4.70 -7.95 17.42
N ALA A 280 -3.91 -8.36 16.44
CA ALA A 280 -2.66 -9.09 16.63
C ALA A 280 -1.43 -8.19 16.56
N LEU A 281 -1.50 -7.11 15.77
CA LEU A 281 -0.52 -6.03 15.71
C LEU A 281 -1.20 -4.73 15.28
N ASP A 282 -0.99 -3.65 16.02
CA ASP A 282 -1.58 -2.34 15.77
C ASP A 282 -0.53 -1.30 15.35
N LYS A 283 -0.98 -0.06 15.11
CA LYS A 283 -0.12 1.09 14.78
C LYS A 283 0.81 0.82 13.60
N LEU A 284 0.25 0.25 12.54
CA LEU A 284 0.95 0.01 11.28
C LEU A 284 0.67 1.15 10.28
N PRO A 285 1.65 1.58 9.47
CA PRO A 285 1.42 2.45 8.33
C PRO A 285 0.84 1.65 7.15
N GLY A 286 -0.37 2.00 6.71
CA GLY A 286 -1.00 1.51 5.48
C GLY A 286 -0.90 -0.01 5.25
N ALA A 287 -1.20 -0.84 6.25
CA ALA A 287 -1.31 -2.28 6.08
C ALA A 287 -2.36 -2.61 5.00
N ASN A 288 -2.01 -3.51 4.10
CA ASN A 288 -2.78 -3.82 2.89
C ASN A 288 -2.62 -5.33 2.59
N GLY A 289 -1.98 -5.75 1.51
CA GLY A 289 -1.77 -7.15 1.17
C GLY A 289 -1.07 -7.98 2.25
N ILE A 290 -1.57 -9.16 2.57
CA ILE A 290 -1.01 -10.06 3.59
C ILE A 290 -0.97 -11.52 3.12
N VAL A 291 0.14 -12.21 3.38
CA VAL A 291 0.32 -13.62 2.98
C VAL A 291 1.02 -14.44 4.06
N ARG A 292 0.66 -15.73 4.18
CA ARG A 292 1.44 -16.72 4.94
C ARG A 292 2.64 -17.19 4.12
N LEU A 293 3.81 -17.24 4.75
CA LEU A 293 5.02 -17.80 4.14
C LEU A 293 5.06 -19.33 4.29
N PRO A 294 5.41 -20.07 3.22
CA PRO A 294 5.53 -21.52 3.26
C PRO A 294 6.50 -22.04 4.32
N ALA A 295 6.26 -23.27 4.77
CA ALA A 295 7.10 -24.03 5.69
C ALA A 295 8.60 -24.04 5.33
N THR A 296 8.96 -23.94 4.05
CA THR A 296 10.35 -23.90 3.57
C THR A 296 11.10 -22.62 3.96
N HIS A 297 10.40 -21.53 4.29
CA HIS A 297 10.99 -20.30 4.85
C HIS A 297 11.02 -20.31 6.40
N GLN A 298 10.51 -21.37 7.02
CA GLN A 298 10.46 -21.54 8.47
C GLN A 298 11.63 -22.44 8.89
N THR A 299 12.42 -22.02 9.87
CA THR A 299 13.72 -22.62 10.19
C THR A 299 13.62 -23.88 11.07
N GLY A 300 12.98 -24.92 10.51
CA GLY A 300 12.95 -26.27 11.08
C GLY A 300 11.83 -26.55 12.09
N ARG A 301 11.32 -27.79 12.03
CA ARG A 301 10.33 -28.41 12.94
C ARG A 301 9.09 -27.58 13.29
N LEU A 302 8.21 -27.44 12.29
CA LEU A 302 6.85 -26.87 12.33
C LEU A 302 6.15 -26.98 13.70
N SER A 303 6.24 -25.91 14.47
CA SER A 303 5.34 -25.54 15.56
C SER A 303 4.29 -24.55 15.03
N LYS A 304 3.16 -24.43 15.73
CA LYS A 304 2.14 -23.42 15.40
C LYS A 304 2.70 -21.99 15.43
N THR A 305 3.65 -21.75 16.32
CA THR A 305 4.44 -20.50 16.47
C THR A 305 5.29 -20.14 15.25
N ASP A 306 5.61 -21.10 14.38
CA ASP A 306 6.55 -20.85 13.28
C ASP A 306 5.88 -20.17 12.08
N THR A 307 4.59 -19.85 12.21
CA THR A 307 3.82 -19.07 11.23
C THR A 307 4.47 -17.70 11.02
N LYS A 308 5.08 -17.51 9.84
CA LYS A 308 5.58 -16.21 9.38
C LYS A 308 4.65 -15.63 8.33
N LEU A 309 4.42 -14.33 8.39
CA LEU A 309 3.63 -13.57 7.42
C LEU A 309 4.53 -12.55 6.70
N MET A 310 4.18 -12.21 5.46
CA MET A 310 4.60 -10.94 4.86
C MET A 310 3.41 -10.02 4.70
N LEU A 311 3.65 -8.74 4.95
CA LEU A 311 2.68 -7.65 4.91
C LEU A 311 3.21 -6.52 4.00
N GLY A 312 2.43 -6.17 2.99
CA GLY A 312 2.63 -5.00 2.13
C GLY A 312 2.27 -3.69 2.82
N SER A 313 2.62 -2.57 2.19
CA SER A 313 2.27 -1.25 2.70
C SER A 313 1.93 -0.27 1.59
N ALA A 314 0.67 0.17 1.55
CA ALA A 314 0.17 1.10 0.54
C ALA A 314 0.64 2.56 0.77
N THR A 315 1.18 2.87 1.95
CA THR A 315 1.62 4.24 2.31
C THR A 315 3.12 4.35 2.60
N ARG A 316 3.85 3.25 2.78
CA ARG A 316 5.31 3.24 2.91
C ARG A 316 5.93 2.25 1.92
N PRO A 317 7.07 2.58 1.29
CA PRO A 317 7.75 1.68 0.38
C PRO A 317 8.53 0.61 1.15
N GLU A 318 7.83 -0.33 1.78
CA GLU A 318 8.42 -1.44 2.56
C GLU A 318 7.50 -2.67 2.60
N VAL A 319 8.12 -3.85 2.74
CA VAL A 319 7.44 -5.09 3.18
C VAL A 319 7.90 -5.45 4.59
N ARG A 320 6.96 -5.93 5.40
CA ARG A 320 7.16 -6.29 6.80
C ARG A 320 7.08 -7.80 6.94
N ILE A 321 8.06 -8.42 7.58
CA ILE A 321 8.00 -9.83 8.00
C ILE A 321 7.51 -9.87 9.43
N LEU A 322 6.44 -10.62 9.66
CA LEU A 322 5.79 -10.77 10.96
C LEU A 322 5.88 -12.24 11.43
N GLU A 323 6.07 -12.47 12.72
CA GLU A 323 6.17 -13.81 13.31
C GLU A 323 5.14 -13.99 14.44
N ARG A 324 4.42 -15.11 14.39
CA ARG A 324 3.35 -15.45 15.34
C ARG A 324 3.90 -15.79 16.71
N GLN A 325 3.41 -15.09 17.72
CA GLN A 325 3.70 -15.37 19.12
C GLN A 325 2.75 -16.44 19.68
N ALA A 326 3.13 -17.05 20.81
CA ALA A 326 2.38 -18.16 21.41
C ALA A 326 0.92 -17.85 21.79
N ASP A 327 0.55 -16.58 21.91
CA ASP A 327 -0.80 -16.12 22.25
C ASP A 327 -1.63 -15.70 21.02
N ASP A 328 -1.12 -15.87 19.80
CA ASP A 328 -1.65 -15.37 18.52
C ASP A 328 -1.48 -13.84 18.27
N THR A 329 -0.57 -13.13 18.98
CA THR A 329 -0.07 -11.80 18.52
C THR A 329 1.01 -11.96 17.44
N LEU A 330 1.39 -10.84 16.80
CA LEU A 330 2.45 -10.79 15.79
C LEU A 330 3.59 -9.86 16.23
N GLU A 331 4.82 -10.34 16.11
CA GLU A 331 6.04 -9.54 16.27
C GLU A 331 6.59 -9.16 14.90
N LEU A 332 7.01 -7.89 14.75
CA LEU A 332 7.63 -7.37 13.54
C LEU A 332 9.14 -7.64 13.56
N THR A 333 9.59 -8.70 12.88
CA THR A 333 10.99 -9.17 12.96
C THR A 333 11.91 -8.58 11.89
N LYS A 334 11.37 -8.12 10.76
CA LYS A 334 12.19 -7.54 9.67
C LYS A 334 11.41 -6.56 8.79
N PHE A 335 12.11 -5.50 8.37
CA PHE A 335 11.71 -4.64 7.26
C PHE A 335 12.52 -4.98 6.01
N LEU A 336 11.86 -5.02 4.85
CA LEU A 336 12.46 -5.10 3.53
C LEU A 336 12.12 -3.80 2.78
N PRO A 337 13.07 -2.90 2.51
CA PRO A 337 12.81 -1.71 1.72
C PRO A 337 12.32 -2.06 0.31
N SER A 338 11.33 -1.32 -0.15
CA SER A 338 10.87 -1.26 -1.54
C SER A 338 11.24 0.11 -2.12
N ASP A 339 11.16 0.28 -3.44
CA ASP A 339 11.18 1.61 -4.10
C ASP A 339 9.75 2.12 -4.39
N LEU A 340 8.73 1.40 -3.92
CA LEU A 340 7.33 1.56 -4.25
C LEU A 340 6.42 1.26 -3.05
N PRO A 341 5.34 2.03 -2.81
CA PRO A 341 4.22 1.52 -2.03
C PRO A 341 3.63 0.28 -2.70
N LEU A 342 3.13 -0.65 -1.89
CA LEU A 342 2.70 -1.98 -2.31
C LEU A 342 1.27 -2.25 -1.87
N ASP A 343 0.53 -2.90 -2.76
CA ASP A 343 -0.86 -3.28 -2.56
C ASP A 343 -0.92 -4.80 -2.20
N ASN A 344 -1.71 -5.63 -2.89
CA ASN A 344 -1.81 -7.05 -2.55
C ASN A 344 -0.51 -7.82 -2.77
N LEU A 345 -0.29 -8.79 -1.87
CA LEU A 345 0.75 -9.80 -1.95
C LEU A 345 0.17 -11.15 -2.39
N THR A 346 0.96 -11.97 -3.07
CA THR A 346 0.71 -13.40 -3.33
C THR A 346 2.01 -14.19 -3.16
N VAL A 347 1.93 -15.53 -3.09
CA VAL A 347 3.10 -16.40 -2.96
C VAL A 347 3.06 -17.48 -4.05
N ASP A 348 4.18 -17.65 -4.76
CA ASP A 348 4.33 -18.72 -5.73
C ASP A 348 4.78 -20.04 -5.06
N LYS A 349 4.73 -21.17 -5.78
CA LYS A 349 5.07 -22.49 -5.19
C LYS A 349 6.53 -22.65 -4.75
N ARG A 350 7.40 -21.68 -5.05
CA ARG A 350 8.80 -21.64 -4.59
C ARG A 350 8.96 -20.82 -3.31
N GLY A 351 7.87 -20.22 -2.81
CA GLY A 351 7.88 -19.30 -1.69
C GLY A 351 8.41 -17.90 -2.05
N THR A 352 8.53 -17.59 -3.34
CA THR A 352 8.79 -16.20 -3.76
C THR A 352 7.49 -15.42 -3.62
N VAL A 353 7.57 -14.28 -2.95
CA VAL A 353 6.42 -13.39 -2.74
C VAL A 353 6.38 -12.38 -3.88
N TRP A 354 5.18 -12.16 -4.41
CA TRP A 354 4.91 -11.21 -5.47
C TRP A 354 3.96 -10.14 -4.92
N ALA A 355 4.19 -8.89 -5.28
CA ALA A 355 3.34 -7.77 -4.87
C ALA A 355 3.05 -6.85 -6.06
N ALA A 356 1.86 -6.27 -6.09
CA ALA A 356 1.62 -5.10 -6.94
C ALA A 356 2.25 -3.87 -6.28
N GLY A 357 2.92 -3.02 -7.08
CA GLY A 357 3.42 -1.72 -6.65
C GLY A 357 2.91 -0.58 -7.51
N PHE A 358 2.82 0.61 -6.92
CA PHE A 358 2.27 1.81 -7.57
C PHE A 358 3.34 2.87 -7.91
N PRO A 359 3.90 2.90 -9.13
CA PRO A 359 4.86 3.93 -9.59
C PRO A 359 4.34 5.36 -9.57
N LYS A 360 3.02 5.54 -9.64
CA LYS A 360 2.36 6.83 -9.85
C LYS A 360 1.16 7.02 -8.92
N GLY A 361 1.37 6.87 -7.62
CA GLY A 361 0.31 6.99 -6.60
C GLY A 361 -0.53 8.27 -6.70
N ALA A 362 0.05 9.40 -7.12
CA ALA A 362 -0.70 10.63 -7.34
C ALA A 362 -1.66 10.54 -8.53
N ASP A 363 -1.23 9.98 -9.66
CA ASP A 363 -2.09 9.80 -10.85
C ASP A 363 -3.13 8.69 -10.61
N LEU A 364 -2.76 7.63 -9.91
CA LEU A 364 -3.67 6.56 -9.48
C LEU A 364 -4.85 7.13 -8.69
N ILE A 365 -4.58 7.92 -7.64
CA ILE A 365 -5.59 8.48 -6.74
C ILE A 365 -6.38 9.63 -7.38
N SER A 366 -5.74 10.47 -8.22
CA SER A 366 -6.37 11.70 -8.74
C SER A 366 -7.00 11.57 -10.13
N LYS A 367 -6.65 10.53 -10.91
CA LYS A 367 -7.14 10.33 -12.29
C LYS A 367 -7.71 8.93 -12.50
N HIS A 368 -6.94 7.88 -12.22
CA HIS A 368 -7.35 6.51 -12.53
C HIS A 368 -8.53 6.02 -11.70
N ILE A 369 -8.46 6.07 -10.37
CA ILE A 369 -9.56 5.62 -9.50
C ILE A 369 -10.89 6.35 -9.82
N PRO A 370 -10.91 7.69 -10.00
CA PRO A 370 -12.11 8.39 -10.45
C PRO A 370 -12.63 7.95 -11.83
N ASP A 371 -11.75 7.66 -12.78
CA ASP A 371 -12.09 7.43 -14.19
C ASP A 371 -11.11 6.49 -14.91
N PRO A 372 -11.19 5.17 -14.65
CA PRO A 372 -10.11 4.22 -14.92
C PRO A 372 -10.01 3.77 -16.38
N LEU A 373 -11.08 3.96 -17.15
CA LEU A 373 -11.15 3.58 -18.56
C LEU A 373 -10.44 4.61 -19.45
N ASP A 374 -10.59 5.90 -19.14
CA ASP A 374 -9.99 7.00 -19.90
C ASP A 374 -8.64 7.47 -19.32
N ASN A 375 -8.32 7.10 -18.06
CA ASN A 375 -7.07 7.46 -17.39
C ASN A 375 -6.30 6.22 -16.92
N PRO A 376 -5.53 5.54 -17.78
CA PRO A 376 -4.72 4.40 -17.36
C PRO A 376 -3.62 4.81 -16.36
N SER A 377 -3.18 3.86 -15.53
CA SER A 377 -2.17 4.09 -14.48
C SER A 377 -0.99 3.14 -14.58
N ALA A 378 0.19 3.64 -14.26
CA ALA A 378 1.41 2.84 -14.20
C ALA A 378 1.36 1.78 -13.09
N SER A 379 2.04 0.65 -13.28
CA SER A 379 2.04 -0.48 -12.34
C SER A 379 3.33 -1.29 -12.40
N THR A 380 3.62 -2.02 -11.34
CA THR A 380 4.84 -2.82 -11.22
C THR A 380 4.55 -4.16 -10.58
N ALA A 381 5.16 -5.23 -11.10
CA ALA A 381 5.34 -6.46 -10.34
C ALA A 381 6.60 -6.32 -9.49
N VAL A 382 6.46 -6.37 -8.17
CA VAL A 382 7.58 -6.44 -7.24
C VAL A 382 7.74 -7.88 -6.79
N ARG A 383 8.95 -8.42 -6.91
CA ARG A 383 9.27 -9.82 -6.58
C ARG A 383 10.26 -9.87 -5.43
N ILE A 384 9.93 -10.66 -4.41
CA ILE A 384 10.65 -10.75 -3.14
C ILE A 384 11.04 -12.20 -2.91
N SER A 385 12.35 -12.47 -3.02
CA SER A 385 12.91 -13.82 -2.87
C SER A 385 13.80 -13.88 -1.64
N CYS A 386 13.50 -14.78 -0.69
CA CYS A 386 14.26 -14.94 0.54
C CYS A 386 14.99 -16.30 0.58
N ALA A 387 16.32 -16.29 0.61
CA ALA A 387 17.17 -17.48 0.72
C ALA A 387 18.17 -17.31 1.87
N SER A 388 18.25 -18.31 2.77
CA SER A 388 19.17 -18.33 3.91
C SER A 388 19.16 -17.04 4.75
N GLY A 389 17.97 -16.49 5.03
CA GLY A 389 17.77 -15.25 5.80
C GLY A 389 18.03 -13.94 5.06
N LYS A 390 18.69 -13.98 3.88
CA LYS A 390 18.85 -12.83 2.98
C LYS A 390 17.66 -12.77 2.03
N CYS A 391 17.08 -11.58 1.86
CA CYS A 391 16.01 -11.35 0.89
C CYS A 391 16.49 -10.37 -0.17
N THR A 392 16.03 -10.56 -1.41
CA THR A 392 16.22 -9.64 -2.54
C THR A 392 14.86 -9.16 -3.00
N VAL A 393 14.77 -7.88 -3.36
CA VAL A 393 13.59 -7.25 -3.95
C VAL A 393 13.99 -6.79 -5.34
N ASP A 394 13.27 -7.21 -6.38
CA ASP A 394 13.46 -6.76 -7.75
C ASP A 394 12.11 -6.53 -8.47
N LYS A 395 12.18 -5.91 -9.65
CA LYS A 395 11.02 -5.55 -10.48
C LYS A 395 11.16 -6.24 -11.84
N PRO A 396 10.57 -7.42 -12.06
CA PRO A 396 10.64 -8.11 -13.35
C PRO A 396 9.62 -7.60 -14.39
N PHE A 397 8.67 -6.75 -13.99
CA PHE A 397 7.69 -6.11 -14.88
C PHE A 397 7.37 -4.70 -14.37
N GLU A 398 7.36 -3.72 -15.27
CA GLU A 398 6.85 -2.37 -15.01
C GLU A 398 6.13 -1.88 -16.29
N SER A 399 4.97 -1.25 -16.12
CA SER A 399 4.11 -0.74 -17.19
C SER A 399 3.75 0.72 -16.90
N ASP A 400 3.70 1.55 -17.93
CA ASP A 400 3.20 2.93 -17.88
C ASP A 400 1.66 3.02 -18.01
N GLY A 401 0.98 1.88 -18.20
CA GLY A 401 -0.46 1.79 -18.44
C GLY A 401 -0.84 1.84 -19.93
N SER A 402 0.12 2.00 -20.85
CA SER A 402 -0.13 2.02 -22.30
C SER A 402 -0.88 0.77 -22.77
N ASN A 403 -1.87 0.97 -23.65
CA ASN A 403 -2.78 -0.08 -24.14
C ASN A 403 -3.53 -0.84 -23.02
N ASN A 404 -3.73 -0.21 -21.85
CA ASN A 404 -4.34 -0.78 -20.64
C ASN A 404 -3.59 -1.99 -20.03
N ILE A 405 -2.35 -2.27 -20.47
CA ILE A 405 -1.57 -3.41 -20.00
C ILE A 405 -1.19 -3.26 -18.53
N GLY A 406 -1.88 -4.00 -17.66
CA GLY A 406 -1.68 -3.97 -16.20
C GLY A 406 -2.03 -2.62 -15.58
N SER A 407 -2.92 -1.84 -16.21
CA SER A 407 -3.24 -0.47 -15.79
C SER A 407 -3.85 -0.40 -14.39
N GLY A 408 -3.17 0.18 -13.41
CA GLY A 408 -3.67 0.25 -12.03
C GLY A 408 -3.82 -1.14 -11.38
N SER A 409 -2.78 -1.97 -11.49
CA SER A 409 -2.74 -3.29 -10.87
C SER A 409 -2.69 -3.21 -9.35
N THR A 410 -3.60 -3.92 -8.68
CA THR A 410 -3.64 -4.08 -7.23
C THR A 410 -3.17 -5.46 -6.79
N THR A 411 -3.21 -6.47 -7.68
CA THR A 411 -2.58 -7.78 -7.43
C THR A 411 -1.66 -8.21 -8.56
N VAL A 412 -0.57 -8.86 -8.18
CA VAL A 412 0.30 -9.61 -9.08
C VAL A 412 0.45 -11.04 -8.55
N ALA A 413 0.29 -12.03 -9.42
CA ALA A 413 0.48 -13.44 -9.12
C ALA A 413 1.30 -14.13 -10.21
N TYR A 414 2.10 -15.12 -9.85
CA TYR A 414 2.99 -15.82 -10.78
C TYR A 414 2.81 -17.34 -10.66
N ASP A 415 2.55 -18.00 -11.78
CA ASP A 415 2.65 -19.45 -11.89
C ASP A 415 4.12 -19.81 -12.14
N ALA A 416 4.80 -20.32 -11.12
CA ALA A 416 6.22 -20.63 -11.20
C ALA A 416 6.53 -21.96 -11.88
N GLU A 417 5.52 -22.74 -12.28
CA GLU A 417 5.65 -23.93 -13.14
C GLU A 417 5.59 -23.55 -14.62
N ARG A 418 4.49 -22.92 -15.02
CA ARG A 418 4.13 -22.53 -16.39
C ARG A 418 4.77 -21.20 -16.79
N LYS A 419 5.40 -20.50 -15.84
CA LYS A 419 6.16 -19.23 -15.98
C LYS A 419 5.32 -18.06 -16.48
N ARG A 420 4.08 -17.97 -15.98
CA ARG A 420 3.10 -16.96 -16.39
C ARG A 420 2.90 -15.94 -15.28
N LEU A 421 2.91 -14.66 -15.64
CA LEU A 421 2.62 -13.55 -14.74
C LEU A 421 1.19 -13.07 -15.00
N PHE A 422 0.41 -12.92 -13.94
CA PHE A 422 -0.95 -12.40 -13.97
C PHE A 422 -1.00 -11.10 -13.18
N LEU A 423 -1.74 -10.13 -13.70
CA LEU A 423 -2.00 -8.86 -13.05
C LEU A 423 -3.51 -8.59 -13.06
N SER A 424 -4.04 -8.08 -11.96
CA SER A 424 -5.45 -7.70 -11.82
C SER A 424 -5.56 -6.44 -10.98
N GLY A 425 -6.75 -5.81 -10.96
CA GLY A 425 -6.94 -4.62 -10.14
C GLY A 425 -8.39 -4.20 -9.94
N THR A 426 -8.62 -3.43 -8.86
CA THR A 426 -9.93 -2.87 -8.48
C THR A 426 -10.75 -2.30 -9.65
N HIS A 427 -10.12 -1.61 -10.60
CA HIS A 427 -10.82 -0.77 -11.59
C HIS A 427 -10.49 -1.06 -13.05
N HIS A 428 -9.81 -2.17 -13.37
CA HIS A 428 -9.40 -2.48 -14.75
C HIS A 428 -9.67 -3.95 -15.16
N HIS A 429 -9.27 -4.29 -16.39
CA HIS A 429 -9.34 -5.64 -16.95
C HIS A 429 -8.09 -6.46 -16.62
N CYS A 430 -8.24 -7.73 -16.26
CA CYS A 430 -7.09 -8.59 -15.96
C CYS A 430 -6.10 -8.68 -17.14
N CYS A 431 -4.83 -8.90 -16.83
CA CYS A 431 -3.75 -9.02 -17.80
C CYS A 431 -2.93 -10.30 -17.54
N SER A 432 -2.56 -11.03 -18.59
CA SER A 432 -1.78 -12.26 -18.54
C SER A 432 -0.57 -12.17 -19.47
N HIS A 433 0.60 -12.52 -18.95
CA HIS A 433 1.88 -12.52 -19.67
C HIS A 433 2.47 -13.93 -19.75
N SER A 434 2.91 -14.31 -20.95
CA SER A 434 3.20 -15.73 -21.25
C SER A 434 4.60 -16.20 -20.88
N ARG A 435 5.61 -15.32 -20.76
CA ARG A 435 6.98 -15.65 -20.33
C ARG A 435 7.76 -14.44 -19.81
N LEU A 436 7.87 -14.29 -18.48
CA LEU A 436 8.87 -13.37 -17.94
C LEU A 436 10.26 -13.79 -18.43
N LEU A 437 10.94 -12.87 -19.13
CA LEU A 437 12.32 -13.08 -19.56
C LEU A 437 13.20 -13.34 -18.32
N PRO A 438 14.16 -14.28 -18.38
CA PRO A 438 15.09 -14.46 -17.29
C PRO A 438 15.82 -13.13 -17.05
N ALA A 439 15.82 -12.68 -15.80
CA ALA A 439 16.53 -11.47 -15.39
C ALA A 439 17.98 -11.54 -15.90
N ARG A 440 18.45 -10.49 -16.57
CA ARG A 440 19.85 -10.40 -16.99
C ARG A 440 20.71 -10.40 -15.73
N SER A 441 21.59 -11.41 -15.63
CA SER A 441 22.59 -11.60 -14.58
C SER A 441 23.66 -10.52 -14.60
#